data_AF-A0A967FJ89-F1
#
_entry.id   AF-A0A967FJ89-F1
#
_cell.length_a   1.000
_cell.length_b   1.000
_cell.length_c   1.000
_cell.angle_alpha   90.00
_cell.angle_beta   90.00
_cell.angle_gamma   90.00
#
_symmetry.space_group_name_H-M   'P 1'
#
loop_
_entity.id
_entity.type
_entity.pdbx_description
1 polymer ?
#
loop_
_entity_poly.entity_id
_entity_poly.type
_entity_poly.pdbx_seq_one_letter_code
_entity_poly.pdbx_strand_id
1 'polypeptide(L)'
;MATNTVVGNLVCSDGTNIPLKAEIAEGTESDLTTDTVYTVSAQNVGDYAPGKTVVSGIVACDNGVAYAYILSQGLVAAIIPIGVKGTGQFQDALCAPYRLQAGDKVRVMNNTAADREAALCCYTASGTSRIFVVTPSGAATNELVDLQTGNSIGDTLQGQRIVKAFATSVDGSKIETPGAVVVDNLGNVVGSVGFASPANQQPQFTGKSIPVALNYKAEFLTNA
;
A
#
# COMPACT_ATOMS: atom_id res chain seq x y z
N MET A 1 18.44 -10.81 -4.92
CA MET A 1 16.98 -10.70 -5.14
C MET A 1 16.50 -12.08 -5.55
N ALA A 2 15.61 -12.66 -4.76
CA ALA A 2 15.02 -13.97 -5.08
C ALA A 2 13.69 -13.78 -5.81
N THR A 3 13.24 -14.83 -6.49
CA THR A 3 11.85 -14.92 -6.94
C THR A 3 11.03 -15.51 -5.80
N ASN A 4 9.99 -14.77 -5.40
CA ASN A 4 9.09 -15.16 -4.33
C ASN A 4 7.73 -15.53 -4.90
N THR A 5 7.05 -16.43 -4.22
CA THR A 5 5.65 -16.72 -4.51
C THR A 5 4.81 -15.65 -3.82
N VAL A 6 4.19 -14.74 -4.57
CA VAL A 6 3.23 -13.78 -4.02
C VAL A 6 1.83 -14.35 -4.19
N VAL A 7 1.03 -14.32 -3.12
CA VAL A 7 -0.34 -14.86 -3.11
C VAL A 7 -1.33 -13.80 -2.63
N GLY A 8 -2.60 -14.00 -2.91
CA GLY A 8 -3.63 -13.12 -2.37
C GLY A 8 -5.03 -13.65 -2.62
N ASN A 9 -6.00 -12.96 -2.05
CA ASN A 9 -7.41 -13.23 -2.29
C ASN A 9 -8.21 -11.94 -2.16
N LEU A 10 -9.00 -11.61 -3.19
CA LEU A 10 -9.98 -10.53 -3.14
C LEU A 10 -11.37 -11.09 -2.90
N VAL A 11 -12.10 -10.54 -1.95
CA VAL A 11 -13.47 -10.95 -1.62
C VAL A 11 -14.45 -9.92 -2.19
N CYS A 12 -15.41 -10.40 -2.95
CA CYS A 12 -16.47 -9.60 -3.54
C CYS A 12 -17.72 -9.58 -2.65
N SER A 13 -18.56 -8.55 -2.82
CA SER A 13 -19.80 -8.36 -2.08
C SER A 13 -20.82 -9.49 -2.21
N ASP A 14 -20.73 -10.30 -3.28
CA ASP A 14 -21.61 -11.44 -3.54
C ASP A 14 -21.03 -12.78 -3.05
N GLY A 15 -19.94 -12.75 -2.29
CA GLY A 15 -19.24 -13.94 -1.78
C GLY A 15 -18.29 -14.59 -2.77
N THR A 16 -18.18 -14.10 -4.01
CA THR A 16 -17.14 -14.56 -4.93
C THR A 16 -15.75 -14.18 -4.43
N ASN A 17 -14.78 -15.08 -4.61
CA ASN A 17 -13.41 -14.89 -4.21
C ASN A 17 -12.52 -14.96 -5.47
N ILE A 18 -11.58 -14.03 -5.59
CA ILE A 18 -10.64 -13.96 -6.71
C ILE A 18 -9.26 -14.35 -6.14
N PRO A 19 -8.84 -15.62 -6.30
CA PRO A 19 -7.54 -16.07 -5.82
C PRO A 19 -6.44 -15.52 -6.72
N LEU A 20 -5.35 -15.08 -6.11
CA LEU A 20 -4.22 -14.46 -6.78
C LEU A 20 -2.94 -15.23 -6.47
N LYS A 21 -2.10 -15.46 -7.49
CA LYS A 21 -0.79 -16.08 -7.32
C LYS A 21 0.14 -15.75 -8.49
N ALA A 22 1.36 -15.34 -8.19
CA ALA A 22 2.42 -15.19 -9.18
C ALA A 22 3.80 -15.40 -8.55
N GLU A 23 4.76 -15.83 -9.36
CA GLU A 23 6.18 -15.86 -8.99
C GLU A 23 6.81 -14.52 -9.40
N ILE A 24 7.21 -13.70 -8.43
CA ILE A 24 7.64 -12.32 -8.63
C ILE A 24 9.02 -12.11 -8.03
N ALA A 25 9.94 -11.52 -8.80
CA ALA A 25 11.24 -11.10 -8.28
C ALA A 25 11.07 -9.98 -7.24
N GLU A 26 11.68 -10.14 -6.07
CA GLU A 26 11.64 -9.11 -5.02
C GLU A 26 12.27 -7.79 -5.47
N GLY A 27 11.81 -6.67 -4.89
CA GLY A 27 12.35 -5.33 -5.09
C GLY A 27 11.90 -4.68 -6.40
N THR A 28 10.82 -5.17 -7.02
CA THR A 28 10.24 -4.56 -8.21
C THR A 28 8.72 -4.68 -8.19
N GLU A 29 8.04 -3.53 -8.31
CA GLU A 29 6.59 -3.50 -8.37
C GLU A 29 6.09 -4.24 -9.64
N SER A 30 5.24 -5.24 -9.41
CA SER A 30 4.83 -6.18 -10.46
C SER A 30 3.32 -6.44 -10.46
N ASP A 31 2.81 -6.90 -11.60
CA ASP A 31 1.43 -7.34 -11.74
C ASP A 31 1.22 -8.67 -11.00
N LEU A 32 0.19 -8.74 -10.17
CA LEU A 32 -0.28 -9.97 -9.53
C LEU A 32 -1.57 -10.43 -10.21
N THR A 33 -1.53 -11.61 -10.83
CA THR A 33 -2.62 -12.16 -11.63
C THR A 33 -3.38 -13.27 -10.89
N THR A 34 -4.49 -13.70 -11.47
CA THR A 34 -5.29 -14.79 -10.92
C THR A 34 -4.53 -16.12 -10.86
N ASP A 35 -4.74 -16.88 -9.79
CA ASP A 35 -4.09 -18.17 -9.58
C ASP A 35 -4.62 -19.23 -10.57
N THR A 36 -3.74 -19.68 -11.46
CA THR A 36 -4.06 -20.65 -12.52
C THR A 36 -4.51 -22.01 -11.99
N VAL A 37 -4.18 -22.34 -10.74
CA VAL A 37 -4.68 -23.55 -10.06
C VAL A 37 -6.22 -23.51 -9.96
N TYR A 38 -6.80 -22.32 -9.82
CA TYR A 38 -8.24 -22.13 -9.64
C TYR A 38 -8.94 -21.43 -10.81
N THR A 39 -8.21 -20.66 -11.64
CA THR A 39 -8.80 -19.82 -12.70
C THR A 39 -8.48 -20.30 -14.12
N VAL A 40 -7.89 -21.48 -14.30
CA VAL A 40 -7.50 -22.11 -15.59
C VAL A 40 -6.39 -21.37 -16.34
N SER A 41 -6.41 -20.03 -16.36
CA SER A 41 -5.37 -19.17 -16.91
C SER A 41 -5.14 -17.94 -16.04
N ALA A 42 -3.96 -17.32 -16.19
CA ALA A 42 -3.59 -16.13 -15.45
C ALA A 42 -4.17 -14.91 -16.17
N GLN A 43 -4.98 -14.14 -15.46
CA GLN A 43 -5.68 -12.96 -16.00
C GLN A 43 -5.59 -11.80 -15.00
N ASN A 44 -5.76 -10.57 -15.49
CA ASN A 44 -5.94 -9.44 -14.60
C ASN A 44 -7.31 -9.53 -13.92
N VAL A 45 -7.44 -8.99 -12.72
CA VAL A 45 -8.68 -9.07 -11.93
C VAL A 45 -9.88 -8.43 -12.63
N GLY A 46 -9.65 -7.32 -13.34
CA GLY A 46 -10.68 -6.63 -14.11
C GLY A 46 -11.21 -7.42 -15.31
N ASP A 47 -10.36 -8.25 -15.90
CA ASP A 47 -10.70 -9.09 -17.06
C ASP A 47 -11.35 -10.40 -16.62
N TYR A 48 -10.92 -10.93 -15.47
CA TYR A 48 -11.45 -12.15 -14.88
C TYR A 48 -12.87 -11.97 -14.31
N ALA A 49 -13.11 -10.87 -13.60
CA ALA A 49 -14.33 -10.65 -12.84
C ALA A 49 -14.94 -9.25 -13.06
N PRO A 50 -15.19 -8.82 -14.32
CA PRO A 50 -15.67 -7.49 -14.62
C PRO A 50 -17.01 -7.21 -13.94
N GLY A 51 -17.14 -6.01 -13.36
CA GLY A 51 -18.36 -5.54 -12.71
C GLY A 51 -18.59 -6.07 -11.30
N LYS A 52 -17.77 -7.00 -10.79
CA LYS A 52 -17.81 -7.46 -9.39
C LYS A 52 -17.28 -6.36 -8.47
N THR A 53 -17.83 -6.30 -7.24
CA THR A 53 -17.44 -5.28 -6.26
C THR A 53 -16.59 -5.90 -5.17
N VAL A 54 -15.30 -5.57 -5.14
CA VAL A 54 -14.37 -5.98 -4.08
C VAL A 54 -14.66 -5.19 -2.82
N VAL A 55 -14.76 -5.88 -1.68
CA VAL A 55 -15.08 -5.29 -0.38
C VAL A 55 -13.99 -5.53 0.66
N SER A 56 -13.24 -6.61 0.54
CA SER A 56 -12.11 -6.94 1.41
C SER A 56 -11.08 -7.76 0.63
N GLY A 57 -9.89 -7.92 1.18
CA GLY A 57 -8.86 -8.72 0.55
C GLY A 57 -7.57 -8.75 1.33
N ILE A 58 -6.62 -9.55 0.86
CA ILE A 58 -5.25 -9.53 1.34
C ILE A 58 -4.31 -9.95 0.21
N VAL A 59 -3.13 -9.33 0.17
CA VAL A 59 -1.97 -9.79 -0.60
C VAL A 59 -0.85 -10.14 0.37
N ALA A 60 -0.27 -11.32 0.23
CA ALA A 60 0.79 -11.82 1.08
C ALA A 60 2.06 -12.21 0.30
N CYS A 61 3.20 -11.76 0.81
CA CYS A 61 4.53 -12.01 0.23
C CYS A 61 5.39 -12.85 1.18
N ASP A 62 6.46 -13.48 0.66
CA ASP A 62 7.31 -14.38 1.47
C ASP A 62 8.17 -13.65 2.50
N ASN A 63 8.87 -12.57 2.11
CA ASN A 63 9.91 -11.96 2.95
C ASN A 63 9.59 -10.52 3.38
N GLY A 64 8.94 -9.74 2.52
CA GLY A 64 8.59 -8.34 2.78
C GLY A 64 7.57 -7.82 1.78
N VAL A 65 6.81 -6.80 2.17
CA VAL A 65 5.81 -6.15 1.32
C VAL A 65 5.61 -4.70 1.74
N ALA A 66 5.71 -3.75 0.81
CA ALA A 66 5.50 -2.34 1.12
C ALA A 66 4.02 -1.94 0.99
N TYR A 67 3.39 -2.34 -0.13
CA TYR A 67 2.00 -2.02 -0.47
C TYR A 67 1.46 -2.96 -1.55
N ALA A 68 0.14 -3.02 -1.67
CA ALA A 68 -0.57 -3.62 -2.79
C ALA A 68 -1.85 -2.84 -3.09
N TYR A 69 -2.25 -2.75 -4.35
CA TYR A 69 -3.42 -1.97 -4.75
C TYR A 69 -4.02 -2.44 -6.07
N ILE A 70 -5.27 -2.04 -6.30
CA ILE A 70 -5.94 -2.14 -7.59
C ILE A 70 -5.61 -0.88 -8.39
N LEU A 71 -4.94 -1.05 -9.53
CA LEU A 71 -4.69 -0.03 -10.52
C LEU A 71 -5.85 -0.02 -11.53
N SER A 72 -6.51 1.13 -11.66
CA SER A 72 -7.53 1.36 -12.68
C SER A 72 -7.23 2.62 -13.45
N GLN A 73 -7.22 2.52 -14.79
CA GLN A 73 -7.00 3.68 -15.69
C GLN A 73 -5.77 4.54 -15.33
N GLY A 74 -4.70 3.90 -14.82
CA GLY A 74 -3.47 4.59 -14.42
C GLY A 74 -3.51 5.26 -13.04
N LEU A 75 -4.55 5.04 -12.22
CA LEU A 75 -4.67 5.57 -10.87
C LEU A 75 -4.84 4.45 -9.83
N VAL A 76 -4.33 4.69 -8.61
CA VAL A 76 -4.60 3.82 -7.46
C VAL A 76 -6.08 3.92 -7.11
N ALA A 77 -6.85 2.90 -7.47
CA ALA A 77 -8.29 2.88 -7.25
C ALA A 77 -8.64 2.45 -5.82
N ALA A 78 -8.02 1.37 -5.34
CA ALA A 78 -8.21 0.85 -4.00
C ALA A 78 -6.93 0.21 -3.48
N ILE A 79 -6.53 0.57 -2.25
CA ILE A 79 -5.39 -0.05 -1.57
C ILE A 79 -5.88 -1.34 -0.91
N ILE A 80 -5.16 -2.44 -1.17
CA ILE A 80 -5.49 -3.77 -0.65
C ILE A 80 -4.67 -3.99 0.63
N PRO A 81 -5.24 -4.58 1.70
CA PRO A 81 -4.48 -5.01 2.87
C PRO A 81 -3.34 -5.95 2.47
N ILE A 82 -2.22 -5.84 3.18
CA ILE A 82 -1.00 -6.60 2.90
C ILE A 82 -0.49 -7.34 4.14
N GLY A 83 0.35 -8.34 3.93
CA GLY A 83 1.11 -8.97 5.01
C GLY A 83 2.24 -9.85 4.51
N VAL A 84 3.11 -10.28 5.41
CA VAL A 84 4.03 -11.39 5.12
C VAL A 84 3.31 -12.70 5.41
N LYS A 85 3.57 -13.76 4.63
CA LYS A 85 2.96 -15.08 4.87
C LYS A 85 3.28 -15.57 6.29
N GLY A 86 2.28 -16.08 6.98
CA GLY A 86 2.38 -16.48 8.39
C GLY A 86 2.17 -15.34 9.40
N THR A 87 2.38 -14.07 8.99
CA THR A 87 2.07 -12.88 9.81
C THR A 87 0.75 -12.23 9.40
N GLY A 88 0.37 -12.32 8.12
CA GLY A 88 -0.92 -11.89 7.60
C GLY A 88 -2.07 -12.69 8.22
N GLN A 89 -2.89 -12.02 9.02
CA GLN A 89 -4.00 -12.62 9.77
C GLN A 89 -5.36 -12.12 9.27
N PHE A 90 -5.45 -10.85 8.87
CA PHE A 90 -6.71 -10.16 8.63
C PHE A 90 -6.93 -9.92 7.14
N GLN A 91 -8.03 -10.45 6.61
CA GLN A 91 -8.53 -10.09 5.29
C GLN A 91 -9.45 -8.87 5.41
N ASP A 92 -8.87 -7.74 5.81
CA ASP A 92 -9.58 -6.54 6.20
C ASP A 92 -10.40 -5.93 5.06
N ALA A 93 -11.44 -5.20 5.44
CA ALA A 93 -12.23 -4.43 4.48
C ALA A 93 -11.38 -3.35 3.80
N LEU A 94 -11.63 -3.13 2.51
CA LEU A 94 -11.08 -1.99 1.79
C LEU A 94 -11.57 -0.68 2.43
N CYS A 95 -10.82 0.41 2.22
CA CYS A 95 -11.22 1.72 2.73
C CYS A 95 -12.60 2.16 2.22
N ALA A 96 -12.91 1.81 0.97
CA ALA A 96 -14.22 1.80 0.35
C ALA A 96 -14.33 0.63 -0.64
N PRO A 97 -15.54 0.05 -0.83
CA PRO A 97 -15.75 -0.95 -1.87
C PRO A 97 -15.39 -0.42 -3.26
N TYR A 98 -14.85 -1.28 -4.11
CA TYR A 98 -14.44 -0.92 -5.46
C TYR A 98 -15.01 -1.89 -6.48
N ARG A 99 -15.67 -1.36 -7.52
CA ARG A 99 -16.26 -2.14 -8.61
C ARG A 99 -15.26 -2.29 -9.74
N LEU A 100 -14.86 -3.53 -10.00
CA LEU A 100 -13.88 -3.88 -11.03
C LEU A 100 -14.39 -3.48 -12.42
N GLN A 101 -13.48 -2.91 -13.20
CA GLN A 101 -13.62 -2.58 -14.60
C GLN A 101 -12.64 -3.40 -15.43
N ALA A 102 -12.95 -3.62 -16.71
CA ALA A 102 -12.02 -4.29 -17.62
C ALA A 102 -10.68 -3.53 -17.68
N GLY A 103 -9.57 -4.26 -17.68
CA GLY A 103 -8.22 -3.68 -17.59
C GLY A 103 -7.73 -3.33 -16.18
N ASP A 104 -8.53 -3.50 -15.14
CA ASP A 104 -8.06 -3.33 -13.75
C ASP A 104 -7.05 -4.40 -13.37
N LYS A 105 -5.94 -3.97 -12.76
CA LYS A 105 -4.82 -4.83 -12.36
C LYS A 105 -4.57 -4.77 -10.87
N VAL A 106 -4.04 -5.84 -10.29
CA VAL A 106 -3.46 -5.79 -8.95
C VAL A 106 -1.95 -5.57 -9.09
N ARG A 107 -1.44 -4.54 -8.42
CA ARG A 107 -0.02 -4.21 -8.33
C ARG A 107 0.46 -4.46 -6.91
N VAL A 108 1.66 -4.99 -6.77
CA VAL A 108 2.27 -5.29 -5.47
C VAL A 108 3.76 -5.00 -5.50
N MET A 109 4.27 -4.44 -4.40
CA MET A 109 5.69 -4.26 -4.16
C MET A 109 6.15 -5.29 -3.11
N ASN A 110 6.62 -6.44 -3.58
CA ASN A 110 7.20 -7.49 -2.75
C ASN A 110 8.68 -7.21 -2.55
N ASN A 111 9.09 -7.06 -1.30
CA ASN A 111 10.44 -6.63 -0.96
C ASN A 111 11.24 -7.74 -0.31
N THR A 112 12.56 -7.58 -0.35
CA THR A 112 13.44 -8.41 0.47
C THR A 112 13.22 -8.04 1.95
N ALA A 113 13.49 -8.97 2.87
CA ALA A 113 13.32 -8.71 4.31
C ALA A 113 14.21 -7.56 4.85
N ALA A 114 15.29 -7.23 4.15
CA ALA A 114 16.22 -6.16 4.51
C ALA A 114 16.01 -4.86 3.73
N ASP A 115 15.09 -4.84 2.77
CA ASP A 115 14.81 -3.65 1.98
C ASP A 115 14.10 -2.62 2.86
N ARG A 116 14.70 -1.43 2.93
CA ARG A 116 14.29 -0.35 3.82
C ARG A 116 13.13 0.47 3.25
N GLU A 117 12.62 0.15 2.07
CA GLU A 117 11.49 0.87 1.48
C GLU A 117 10.35 1.03 2.49
N ALA A 118 9.97 2.29 2.69
CA ALA A 118 8.88 2.70 3.53
C ALA A 118 7.73 3.21 2.65
N ALA A 119 6.50 2.88 3.02
CA ALA A 119 5.31 3.34 2.32
C ALA A 119 4.26 3.89 3.28
N LEU A 120 3.62 4.98 2.89
CA LEU A 120 2.43 5.56 3.52
C LEU A 120 1.24 5.36 2.60
N CYS A 121 0.34 4.45 2.98
CA CYS A 121 -0.90 4.18 2.28
C CYS A 121 -2.03 4.98 2.91
N CYS A 122 -2.69 5.85 2.15
CA CYS A 122 -3.70 6.74 2.68
C CYS A 122 -4.99 6.77 1.83
N TYR A 123 -6.08 7.05 2.52
CA TYR A 123 -7.41 7.24 1.94
C TYR A 123 -8.04 8.52 2.49
N THR A 124 -8.55 9.35 1.59
CA THR A 124 -9.05 10.68 1.92
C THR A 124 -10.57 10.73 2.04
N ALA A 125 -11.08 11.78 2.69
CA ALA A 125 -12.52 12.02 2.84
C ALA A 125 -13.25 12.21 1.49
N SER A 126 -12.53 12.61 0.44
CA SER A 126 -13.05 12.72 -0.93
C SER A 126 -13.02 11.40 -1.70
N GLY A 127 -12.62 10.30 -1.06
CA GLY A 127 -12.59 8.98 -1.65
C GLY A 127 -11.36 8.67 -2.48
N THR A 128 -10.28 9.44 -2.33
CA THR A 128 -9.04 9.25 -3.07
C THR A 128 -8.09 8.34 -2.30
N SER A 129 -7.55 7.32 -2.98
CA SER A 129 -6.47 6.47 -2.46
C SER A 129 -5.12 6.94 -3.03
N ARG A 130 -4.09 7.07 -2.18
CA ARG A 130 -2.72 7.38 -2.60
C ARG A 130 -1.70 6.60 -1.77
N ILE A 131 -0.56 6.32 -2.37
CA ILE A 131 0.57 5.64 -1.75
C ILE A 131 1.79 6.54 -1.93
N PHE A 132 2.46 6.87 -0.84
CA PHE A 132 3.69 7.64 -0.84
C PHE A 132 4.84 6.73 -0.42
N VAL A 133 5.98 6.77 -1.11
CA VAL A 133 7.08 5.82 -0.91
C VAL A 133 8.43 6.54 -0.81
N VAL A 134 9.39 5.90 -0.14
CA VAL A 134 10.80 6.29 -0.13
C VAL A 134 11.66 5.11 0.34
N THR A 135 12.88 4.99 -0.16
CA THR A 135 13.88 4.03 0.34
C THR A 135 15.00 4.79 1.06
N PRO A 136 15.05 4.78 2.41
CA PRO A 136 16.10 5.42 3.18
C PRO A 136 17.48 4.85 2.88
N SER A 137 18.48 5.73 2.78
CA SER A 137 19.88 5.36 2.48
C SER A 137 20.87 5.63 3.63
N GLY A 138 20.42 6.23 4.75
CA GLY A 138 21.27 6.56 5.89
C GLY A 138 20.57 7.40 6.95
N ALA A 139 21.35 8.13 7.75
CA ALA A 139 20.83 9.07 8.73
C ALA A 139 20.35 10.37 8.06
N ALA A 140 19.04 10.53 7.89
CA ALA A 140 18.46 11.65 7.17
C ALA A 140 16.97 11.83 7.49
N THR A 141 16.42 12.98 7.08
CA THR A 141 14.99 13.14 6.86
C THR A 141 14.64 12.53 5.50
N ASN A 142 13.72 11.57 5.50
CA ASN A 142 13.27 10.86 4.30
C ASN A 142 11.86 11.33 3.95
N GLU A 143 11.73 12.09 2.86
CA GLU A 143 10.43 12.52 2.33
C GLU A 143 9.79 11.37 1.52
N LEU A 144 8.55 11.03 1.86
CA LEU A 144 7.73 10.10 1.08
C LEU A 144 7.03 10.86 -0.05
N VAL A 145 7.22 10.39 -1.28
CA VAL A 145 6.65 11.00 -2.49
C VAL A 145 5.64 10.07 -3.14
N ASP A 146 4.66 10.63 -3.86
CA ASP A 146 3.58 9.88 -4.48
C ASP A 146 4.13 8.85 -5.47
N LEU A 147 3.70 7.61 -5.32
CA LEU A 147 4.14 6.47 -6.12
C LEU A 147 3.97 6.70 -7.64
N GLN A 148 2.93 7.42 -8.05
CA GLN A 148 2.57 7.55 -9.46
C GLN A 148 3.20 8.78 -10.11
N THR A 149 3.36 9.86 -9.35
CA THR A 149 3.77 11.18 -9.87
C THR A 149 5.13 11.64 -9.37
N GLY A 150 5.64 11.08 -8.27
CA GLY A 150 6.85 11.54 -7.59
C GLY A 150 6.68 12.88 -6.86
N ASN A 151 5.45 13.39 -6.75
CA ASN A 151 5.17 14.66 -6.10
C ASN A 151 5.06 14.53 -4.57
N SER A 152 5.16 15.66 -3.87
CA SER A 152 4.91 15.70 -2.43
C SER A 152 3.45 15.36 -2.09
N ILE A 153 3.20 15.03 -0.82
CA ILE A 153 1.82 14.86 -0.32
C ILE A 153 0.99 16.13 -0.46
N GLY A 154 1.61 17.30 -0.26
CA GLY A 154 0.96 18.60 -0.37
C GLY A 154 0.47 18.90 -1.79
N ASP A 155 1.27 18.57 -2.80
CA ASP A 155 0.91 18.77 -4.21
C ASP A 155 -0.13 17.74 -4.69
N THR A 156 -0.07 16.52 -4.15
CA THR A 156 -0.92 15.41 -4.58
C THR A 156 -2.32 15.46 -3.95
N LEU A 157 -2.41 15.87 -2.69
CA LEU A 157 -3.63 15.82 -1.87
C LEU A 157 -4.05 17.19 -1.32
N GLN A 158 -3.62 18.29 -1.95
CA GLN A 158 -3.97 19.65 -1.55
C GLN A 158 -5.48 19.81 -1.29
N GLY A 159 -5.83 20.33 -0.11
CA GLY A 159 -7.22 20.61 0.27
C GLY A 159 -8.02 19.37 0.70
N GLN A 160 -7.39 18.19 0.72
CA GLN A 160 -8.03 16.96 1.20
C GLN A 160 -7.71 16.69 2.67
N ARG A 161 -8.47 15.78 3.27
CA ARG A 161 -8.21 15.25 4.61
C ARG A 161 -8.06 13.74 4.54
N ILE A 162 -6.95 13.22 5.04
CA ILE A 162 -6.74 11.77 5.20
C ILE A 162 -7.56 11.28 6.37
N VAL A 163 -8.40 10.28 6.12
CA VAL A 163 -9.34 9.70 7.09
C VAL A 163 -9.02 8.27 7.47
N LYS A 164 -8.25 7.56 6.64
CA LYS A 164 -7.69 6.25 6.97
C LYS A 164 -6.27 6.17 6.43
N ALA A 165 -5.36 5.60 7.21
CA ALA A 165 -4.01 5.32 6.73
C ALA A 165 -3.37 4.14 7.47
N PHE A 166 -2.40 3.52 6.82
CA PHE A 166 -1.37 2.69 7.44
C PHE A 166 -0.02 3.05 6.82
N ALA A 167 1.07 2.71 7.51
CA ALA A 167 2.41 2.86 6.96
C ALA A 167 3.25 1.61 7.24
N THR A 168 4.16 1.31 6.31
CA THR A 168 5.10 0.18 6.41
C THR A 168 6.53 0.67 6.41
N SER A 169 7.37 0.03 7.23
CA SER A 169 8.83 0.16 7.18
C SER A 169 9.46 -0.98 7.97
N VAL A 170 10.59 -1.51 7.52
CA VAL A 170 11.37 -2.50 8.27
C VAL A 170 12.45 -1.88 9.15
N ASP A 171 12.59 -0.54 9.15
CA ASP A 171 13.70 0.15 9.81
C ASP A 171 13.67 0.07 11.34
N GLY A 172 12.51 -0.22 11.93
CA GLY A 172 12.39 -0.51 13.37
C GLY A 172 13.02 0.58 14.24
N SER A 173 14.00 0.20 15.06
CA SER A 173 14.70 1.12 15.99
C SER A 173 15.55 2.19 15.30
N LYS A 174 15.73 2.13 13.98
CA LYS A 174 16.41 3.21 13.25
C LYS A 174 15.54 4.43 13.06
N ILE A 175 14.23 4.30 13.21
CA ILE A 175 13.28 5.39 13.02
C ILE A 175 13.28 6.26 14.28
N GLU A 176 13.48 7.57 14.11
CA GLU A 176 13.55 8.55 15.21
C GLU A 176 12.26 9.37 15.36
N THR A 177 11.27 9.13 14.50
CA THR A 177 9.91 9.68 14.56
C THR A 177 8.92 8.61 15.01
N PRO A 178 7.71 8.99 15.47
CA PRO A 178 6.66 8.02 15.84
C PRO A 178 6.04 7.28 14.64
N GLY A 179 6.64 7.38 13.44
CA GLY A 179 6.07 6.94 12.17
C GLY A 179 6.36 7.94 11.05
N ALA A 180 5.60 7.85 9.96
CA ALA A 180 5.52 8.91 8.97
C ALA A 180 4.75 10.09 9.58
N VAL A 181 5.37 11.26 9.64
CA VAL A 181 4.74 12.51 10.07
C VAL A 181 4.37 13.34 8.84
N VAL A 182 3.24 14.02 8.90
CA VAL A 182 2.88 15.04 7.92
C VAL A 182 3.21 16.39 8.54
N VAL A 183 4.06 17.15 7.87
CA VAL A 183 4.52 18.46 8.30
C VAL A 183 3.98 19.54 7.38
N ASP A 184 3.59 20.67 7.96
CA ASP A 184 3.17 21.84 7.20
C ASP A 184 4.37 22.64 6.66
N ASN A 185 4.10 23.68 5.87
CA ASN A 185 5.13 24.55 5.29
C ASN A 185 5.93 25.36 6.33
N LEU A 186 5.50 25.37 7.60
CA LEU A 186 6.20 26.03 8.70
C LEU A 186 6.99 25.03 9.56
N GLY A 187 6.93 23.73 9.25
CA GLY A 187 7.58 22.65 9.99
C GLY A 187 6.78 22.11 11.18
N ASN A 188 5.49 22.48 11.33
CA ASN A 188 4.65 21.90 12.37
C ASN A 188 4.13 20.53 11.95
N VAL A 189 4.15 19.56 12.87
CA VAL A 189 3.53 18.25 12.66
C VAL A 189 2.00 18.38 12.73
N VAL A 190 1.32 18.13 11.62
CA VAL A 190 -0.16 18.19 11.49
C VAL A 190 -0.81 16.81 11.46
N GLY A 191 -0.01 15.74 11.44
CA GLY A 191 -0.50 14.37 11.46
C GLY A 191 0.62 13.34 11.59
N SER A 192 0.26 12.13 12.00
CA SER A 192 1.20 11.00 12.05
C SER A 192 0.53 9.65 11.81
N VAL A 193 1.31 8.75 11.22
CA VAL A 193 0.93 7.36 10.95
C VAL A 193 2.09 6.46 11.37
N GLY A 194 1.87 5.66 12.41
CA GLY A 194 2.87 4.71 12.89
C GLY A 194 3.21 3.66 11.84
N PHE A 195 4.48 3.25 11.81
CA PHE A 195 4.94 2.17 10.94
C PHE A 195 4.65 0.81 11.57
N ALA A 196 4.20 -0.14 10.75
CA ALA A 196 4.30 -1.56 11.05
C ALA A 196 5.42 -2.18 10.21
N SER A 197 6.22 -3.05 10.83
CA SER A 197 7.11 -3.94 10.08
C SER A 197 6.29 -5.16 9.64
N PRO A 198 6.06 -5.37 8.32
CA PRO A 198 5.20 -6.45 7.82
C PRO A 198 5.65 -7.86 8.23
N ALA A 199 6.94 -8.04 8.50
CA ALA A 199 7.49 -9.30 9.00
C ALA A 199 7.01 -9.61 10.43
N ASN A 200 6.80 -8.58 11.26
CA ASN A 200 6.46 -8.73 12.67
C ASN A 200 4.96 -8.58 12.94
N GLN A 201 4.28 -7.72 12.17
CA GLN A 201 2.85 -7.46 12.32
C GLN A 201 2.26 -7.00 10.99
N GLN A 202 1.05 -7.49 10.68
CA GLN A 202 0.28 -6.99 9.56
C GLN A 202 -0.08 -5.50 9.75
N PRO A 203 0.24 -4.62 8.78
CA PRO A 203 -0.23 -3.24 8.80
C PRO A 203 -1.75 -3.20 8.63
N GLN A 204 -2.42 -2.35 9.40
CA GLN A 204 -3.87 -2.17 9.34
C GLN A 204 -4.24 -0.71 9.16
N PHE A 205 -5.28 -0.44 8.36
CA PHE A 205 -5.85 0.89 8.26
C PHE A 205 -6.39 1.34 9.61
N THR A 206 -5.94 2.50 10.05
CA THR A 206 -6.44 3.16 11.26
C THR A 206 -7.15 4.45 10.89
N GLY A 207 -8.15 4.84 11.69
CA GLY A 207 -8.83 6.13 11.53
C GLY A 207 -7.86 7.30 11.73
N LYS A 208 -7.94 8.30 10.87
CA LYS A 208 -7.10 9.50 10.88
C LYS A 208 -7.93 10.76 10.68
N SER A 209 -7.32 11.90 10.99
CA SER A 209 -7.86 13.22 10.68
C SER A 209 -6.69 14.16 10.37
N ILE A 210 -5.99 13.89 9.26
CA ILE A 210 -4.79 14.65 8.87
C ILE A 210 -5.18 15.58 7.72
N PRO A 211 -5.23 16.91 7.95
CA PRO A 211 -5.45 17.87 6.88
C PRO A 211 -4.20 17.98 6.00
N VAL A 212 -4.39 18.16 4.69
CA VAL A 212 -3.31 18.36 3.73
C VAL A 212 -3.53 19.67 2.98
N ALA A 213 -2.52 20.54 2.98
CA ALA A 213 -2.49 21.76 2.20
C ALA A 213 -1.24 21.81 1.31
N LEU A 214 -1.13 22.85 0.49
CA LEU A 214 0.00 23.02 -0.42
C LEU A 214 1.32 23.06 0.37
N ASN A 215 2.38 22.52 -0.23
CA ASN A 215 3.73 22.45 0.35
C ASN A 215 3.84 21.63 1.65
N TYR A 216 2.82 20.81 1.97
CA TYR A 216 2.95 19.84 3.06
C TYR A 216 3.83 18.68 2.60
N LYS A 217 4.60 18.12 3.55
CA LYS A 217 5.46 16.96 3.30
C LYS A 217 5.08 15.81 4.21
N ALA A 218 5.18 14.59 3.70
CA ALA A 218 5.15 13.39 4.51
C ALA A 218 6.59 12.93 4.67
N GLU A 219 7.10 12.82 5.89
CA GLU A 219 8.50 12.51 6.12
C GLU A 219 8.71 11.71 7.41
N PHE A 220 9.89 11.11 7.55
CA PHE A 220 10.35 10.50 8.80
C PHE A 220 11.86 10.57 8.90
N LEU A 221 12.37 10.57 10.13
CA LEU A 221 13.81 10.60 10.38
C LEU A 221 14.32 9.19 10.65
N THR A 222 15.48 8.89 10.09
CA THR A 222 16.25 7.69 10.41
C THR A 222 17.61 8.06 10.97
N ASN A 223 18.14 7.24 11.87
CA ASN A 223 19.56 7.23 12.23
C ASN A 223 20.38 6.30 11.32
N ALA A 224 21.69 6.28 11.56
CA ALA A 224 22.67 5.51 10.78
C ALA A 224 22.57 4.01 11.06
#